data_AF-A0A2H3CTA6-F1
#
_entry.id   AF-A0A2H3CTA6-F1
#
_cell.length_a   1.000
_cell.length_b   1.000
_cell.length_c   1.000
_cell.angle_alpha   90.00
_cell.angle_beta   90.00
_cell.angle_gamma   90.00
#
_symmetry.space_group_name_H-M   'P 1'
#
loop_
_entity.id
_entity.type
_entity.pdbx_description
1 polymer ?
#
loop_
_entity_poly.entity_id
_entity_poly.type
_entity_poly.pdbx_seq_one_letter_code
_entity_poly.pdbx_strand_id
1 'polypeptide(L)'
;MGSFCLRYFLICIFLLLNRSVLGRLVNTTIDDQSPFMFYSPEDAWNDSKHPCQNCTAHPDASMTINGTWHDSTFDQDAQISPNQVRNVSTIFNGTAIYVRCILAKTTSSPTGYSDMSFYIDDDLVAQFSQTAPGEPGFEYNVTVYSNSSIPAGLHRFTVQNGHVGGRKALLLFDAFIYSYDDGQSDHDDSAATTSMSVGTIIGVVVALLVAGILGTITFLLYRRRRLVLKLGNRHTILEAYRDRRPRAHPSTIAPFRTTHTFPSYHHAPPSTTSMSSFVANSSLRQADKRPIPDMQKRDRLVNTTPHNYQSAEEPGPPFDEEDPDIWTFNGTRSEGSERSVHHEAIKR
;
A
#
# COMPACT_ATOMS: atom_id res chain seq x y z
N MET A 1 15.79 48.04 -15.91
CA MET A 1 16.61 46.86 -15.55
C MET A 1 16.20 46.20 -14.22
N GLY A 2 15.39 46.83 -13.34
CA GLY A 2 15.04 46.24 -12.02
C GLY A 2 14.02 45.10 -12.00
N SER A 3 13.04 45.08 -12.91
CA SER A 3 11.92 44.10 -12.86
C SER A 3 12.33 42.65 -13.15
N PHE A 4 13.37 42.45 -13.98
CA PHE A 4 13.91 41.11 -14.27
C PHE A 4 14.68 40.52 -13.09
N CYS A 5 15.29 41.36 -12.24
CA CYS A 5 16.07 40.91 -11.09
C CYS A 5 15.17 40.36 -9.97
N LEU A 6 14.04 41.04 -9.71
CA LEU A 6 13.07 40.64 -8.68
C LEU A 6 12.39 39.29 -9.02
N ARG A 7 12.07 39.04 -10.29
CA ARG A 7 11.47 37.76 -10.72
C ARG A 7 12.41 36.58 -10.54
N TYR A 8 13.68 36.73 -10.89
CA TYR A 8 14.69 35.69 -10.66
C TYR A 8 14.93 35.45 -9.17
N PHE A 9 14.94 36.52 -8.36
CA PHE A 9 15.07 36.40 -6.91
C PHE A 9 13.91 35.63 -6.27
N LEU A 10 12.67 35.89 -6.69
CA LEU A 10 11.48 35.16 -6.22
C LEU A 10 11.48 33.69 -6.68
N ILE A 11 11.91 33.39 -7.91
CA ILE A 11 12.05 32.01 -8.39
C ILE A 11 13.12 31.27 -7.58
N CYS A 12 14.27 31.90 -7.30
CA CYS A 12 15.30 31.31 -6.45
C CYS A 12 14.81 31.07 -5.03
N ILE A 13 14.05 32.01 -4.43
CA ILE A 13 13.42 31.80 -3.11
C ILE A 13 12.42 30.64 -3.17
N PHE A 14 11.58 30.56 -4.21
CA PHE A 14 10.60 29.48 -4.37
C PHE A 14 11.30 28.11 -4.53
N LEU A 15 12.43 28.05 -5.23
CA LEU A 15 13.25 26.83 -5.36
C LEU A 15 14.02 26.50 -4.07
N LEU A 16 14.43 27.50 -3.28
CA LEU A 16 15.12 27.31 -2.00
C LEU A 16 14.17 26.95 -0.85
N LEU A 17 12.90 27.37 -0.92
CA LEU A 17 11.83 27.03 0.02
C LEU A 17 11.25 25.63 -0.24
N ASN A 18 11.35 25.13 -1.47
CA ASN A 18 11.03 23.73 -1.79
C ASN A 18 12.23 22.82 -1.51
N ARG A 19 12.72 22.82 -0.27
CA ARG A 19 13.54 21.69 0.19
C ARG A 19 12.59 20.52 0.43
N SER A 20 12.42 19.68 -0.58
CA SER A 20 11.81 18.37 -0.41
C SER A 20 12.69 17.59 0.58
N VAL A 21 12.24 17.48 1.82
CA VAL A 21 12.81 16.52 2.76
C VAL A 21 12.27 15.16 2.34
N LEU A 22 13.15 14.30 1.84
CA LEU A 22 12.84 12.88 1.67
C LEU A 22 12.93 12.27 3.07
N GLY A 23 11.79 11.81 3.58
CA GLY A 23 11.73 11.00 4.80
C GLY A 23 12.09 9.56 4.48
N ARG A 24 12.85 8.92 5.36
CA ARG A 24 13.20 7.50 5.24
C ARG A 24 12.02 6.67 5.74
N LEU A 25 11.49 5.79 4.90
CA LEU A 25 10.49 4.81 5.33
C LEU A 25 11.19 3.58 5.91
N VAL A 26 10.89 3.26 7.16
CA VAL A 26 11.34 2.05 7.84
C VAL A 26 10.22 1.03 7.85
N ASN A 27 10.53 -0.23 7.53
CA ASN A 27 9.57 -1.34 7.60
C ASN A 27 9.65 -2.04 8.96
N THR A 28 8.51 -2.22 9.60
CA THR A 28 8.34 -3.04 10.81
C THR A 28 7.43 -4.22 10.51
N THR A 29 7.81 -5.38 11.01
CA THR A 29 7.01 -6.61 10.89
C THR A 29 6.26 -6.85 12.20
N ILE A 30 4.95 -7.07 12.13
CA ILE A 30 4.10 -7.56 13.20
C ILE A 30 3.81 -9.02 12.90
N ASP A 31 4.52 -9.89 13.61
CA ASP A 31 4.42 -11.34 13.54
C ASP A 31 3.03 -11.85 14.00
N ASP A 32 2.57 -12.99 13.49
CA ASP A 32 1.30 -13.60 13.92
C ASP A 32 1.26 -13.94 15.42
N GLN A 33 2.39 -14.12 16.08
CA GLN A 33 2.45 -14.39 17.52
C GLN A 33 2.60 -13.12 18.36
N SER A 34 2.57 -11.94 17.72
CA SER A 34 2.73 -10.67 18.41
C SER A 34 1.56 -10.41 19.39
N PRO A 35 1.81 -9.86 20.59
CA PRO A 35 0.74 -9.47 21.52
C PRO A 35 -0.13 -8.31 21.00
N PHE A 36 0.24 -7.70 19.87
CA PHE A 36 -0.54 -6.67 19.19
C PHE A 36 -1.49 -7.25 18.12
N MET A 37 -1.61 -8.57 18.05
CA MET A 37 -2.54 -9.28 17.19
C MET A 37 -3.81 -9.62 17.96
N PHE A 38 -4.95 -9.39 17.31
CA PHE A 38 -6.26 -9.69 17.88
C PHE A 38 -7.04 -10.59 16.92
N TYR A 39 -7.32 -11.80 17.38
CA TYR A 39 -8.04 -12.83 16.65
C TYR A 39 -9.47 -12.93 17.16
N SER A 40 -10.44 -13.00 16.26
CA SER A 40 -11.87 -13.05 16.62
C SER A 40 -12.69 -13.92 15.67
N PRO A 41 -13.62 -14.75 16.20
CA PRO A 41 -13.66 -15.20 17.58
C PRO A 41 -12.42 -16.07 17.89
N GLU A 42 -11.85 -15.96 19.09
CA GLU A 42 -10.56 -16.57 19.45
C GLU A 42 -10.53 -18.09 19.25
N ASP A 43 -11.62 -18.77 19.57
CA ASP A 43 -11.80 -20.22 19.47
C ASP A 43 -11.85 -20.75 18.02
N ALA A 44 -11.91 -19.87 17.04
CA ALA A 44 -11.94 -20.22 15.61
C ALA A 44 -10.59 -19.99 14.89
N TRP A 45 -9.53 -19.73 15.65
CA TRP A 45 -8.17 -19.61 15.16
C TRP A 45 -7.30 -20.67 15.81
N ASN A 46 -6.44 -21.29 15.00
CA ASN A 46 -5.41 -22.18 15.50
C ASN A 46 -4.05 -21.53 15.29
N ASP A 47 -3.21 -21.62 16.31
CA ASP A 47 -1.82 -21.20 16.20
C ASP A 47 -0.92 -22.40 15.93
N SER A 48 0.15 -22.17 15.16
CA SER A 48 1.14 -23.19 14.81
C SER A 48 1.89 -23.81 16.00
N LYS A 49 1.97 -23.15 17.16
CA LYS A 49 2.69 -23.66 18.35
C LYS A 49 1.85 -24.67 19.13
N HIS A 50 0.52 -24.58 19.05
CA HIS A 50 -0.42 -25.54 19.62
C HIS A 50 -1.04 -26.36 18.49
N PRO A 51 -0.36 -27.42 18.02
CA PRO A 51 -0.80 -28.18 16.86
C PRO A 51 -2.22 -28.73 17.08
N CYS A 52 -3.16 -28.20 16.31
CA CYS A 52 -4.51 -28.71 16.26
C CYS A 52 -4.51 -30.10 15.61
N GLN A 53 -5.00 -31.10 16.35
CA GLN A 53 -4.95 -32.51 15.93
C GLN A 53 -5.72 -32.80 14.64
N ASN A 54 -6.75 -32.02 14.35
CA ASN A 54 -7.65 -32.22 13.22
C ASN A 54 -7.47 -31.18 12.10
N CYS A 55 -6.47 -30.30 12.21
CA CYS A 55 -6.16 -29.38 11.13
C CYS A 55 -5.57 -30.14 9.95
N THR A 56 -5.91 -29.70 8.75
CA THR A 56 -5.42 -30.30 7.51
C THR A 56 -4.32 -29.47 6.87
N ALA A 57 -4.17 -28.20 7.28
CA ALA A 57 -3.12 -27.32 6.82
C ALA A 57 -1.87 -27.46 7.69
N HIS A 58 -0.78 -27.94 7.10
CA HIS A 58 0.53 -28.05 7.74
C HIS A 58 1.62 -27.48 6.83
N PRO A 59 1.72 -26.14 6.73
CA PRO A 59 2.84 -25.51 6.04
C PRO A 59 4.17 -25.81 6.75
N ASP A 60 5.26 -25.66 6.00
CA ASP A 60 6.63 -25.77 6.49
C ASP A 60 7.00 -24.49 7.24
N ALA A 61 7.13 -24.60 8.57
CA ALA A 61 7.52 -23.50 9.45
C ALA A 61 8.80 -22.80 8.99
N SER A 62 9.77 -23.52 8.41
CA SER A 62 11.03 -22.91 7.99
C SER A 62 10.88 -21.87 6.86
N MET A 63 9.71 -21.83 6.21
CA MET A 63 9.37 -20.92 5.13
C MET A 63 8.47 -19.74 5.55
N THR A 64 8.08 -19.67 6.83
CA THR A 64 7.24 -18.59 7.39
C THR A 64 8.09 -17.58 8.17
N ILE A 65 7.50 -16.41 8.44
CA ILE A 65 8.16 -15.41 9.27
C ILE A 65 8.22 -15.95 10.71
N ASN A 66 9.44 -15.94 11.28
CA ASN A 66 9.75 -16.49 12.61
C ASN A 66 9.31 -17.94 12.88
N GLY A 67 8.99 -18.71 11.84
CA GLY A 67 8.60 -20.11 11.99
C GLY A 67 7.20 -20.33 12.52
N THR A 68 6.33 -19.32 12.48
CA THR A 68 4.96 -19.40 12.98
C THR A 68 3.94 -18.95 11.94
N TRP A 69 2.69 -19.34 12.18
CA TRP A 69 1.50 -18.85 11.48
C TRP A 69 0.27 -19.07 12.37
N HIS A 70 -0.81 -18.37 12.03
CA HIS A 70 -2.16 -18.66 12.51
C HIS A 70 -3.06 -19.05 11.35
N ASP A 71 -3.94 -20.03 11.56
CA ASP A 71 -4.91 -20.44 10.56
C ASP A 71 -6.35 -20.31 11.04
N SER A 72 -7.22 -20.03 10.09
CA SER A 72 -8.66 -20.06 10.30
C SER A 72 -9.38 -20.45 9.02
N THR A 73 -10.49 -21.18 9.19
CA THR A 73 -11.36 -21.59 8.09
C THR A 73 -12.73 -20.96 8.26
N PHE A 74 -13.15 -20.16 7.27
CA PHE A 74 -14.54 -19.80 7.10
C PHE A 74 -15.26 -20.97 6.41
N ASP A 75 -16.40 -21.37 6.95
CA ASP A 75 -17.23 -22.43 6.37
C ASP A 75 -18.70 -22.18 6.70
N GLN A 76 -19.52 -22.00 5.68
CA GLN A 76 -20.96 -21.82 5.84
C GLN A 76 -21.64 -23.08 6.40
N ASP A 77 -21.05 -24.26 6.17
CA ASP A 77 -21.60 -25.57 6.49
C ASP A 77 -20.88 -26.21 7.70
N ALA A 78 -20.04 -25.46 8.43
CA ALA A 78 -19.35 -25.97 9.61
C ALA A 78 -20.32 -26.37 10.72
N GLN A 79 -19.98 -27.44 11.45
CA GLN A 79 -20.76 -27.89 12.61
C GLN A 79 -20.70 -26.89 13.77
N ILE A 80 -19.55 -26.24 13.94
CA ILE A 80 -19.31 -25.25 14.99
C ILE A 80 -19.18 -23.89 14.31
N SER A 81 -19.98 -22.93 14.77
CA SER A 81 -19.95 -21.54 14.29
C SER A 81 -20.13 -21.40 12.76
N PRO A 82 -21.19 -22.02 12.17
CA PRO A 82 -21.46 -21.95 10.73
C PRO A 82 -21.65 -20.52 10.26
N ASN A 83 -21.15 -20.24 9.05
CA ASN A 83 -21.41 -18.99 8.34
C ASN A 83 -20.99 -17.73 9.12
N GLN A 84 -20.03 -17.87 10.03
CA GLN A 84 -19.50 -16.79 10.84
C GLN A 84 -18.10 -16.42 10.33
N VAL A 85 -17.90 -15.14 10.07
CA VAL A 85 -16.61 -14.58 9.62
C VAL A 85 -15.56 -14.62 10.72
N ARG A 86 -14.29 -14.59 10.32
CA ARG A 86 -13.13 -14.69 11.21
C ARG A 86 -12.20 -13.52 10.94
N ASN A 87 -11.84 -12.78 11.98
CA ASN A 87 -11.05 -11.56 11.86
C ASN A 87 -9.71 -11.71 12.55
N VAL A 88 -8.68 -11.20 11.89
CA VAL A 88 -7.39 -10.89 12.52
C VAL A 88 -7.13 -9.41 12.35
N SER A 89 -6.76 -8.73 13.43
CA SER A 89 -6.57 -7.29 13.42
C SER A 89 -5.35 -6.85 14.22
N THR A 90 -4.85 -5.66 13.89
CA THR A 90 -3.74 -5.02 14.59
C THR A 90 -3.89 -3.51 14.58
N ILE A 91 -3.09 -2.82 15.39
CA ILE A 91 -2.96 -1.37 15.40
C ILE A 91 -1.54 -1.02 14.97
N PHE A 92 -1.39 -0.12 14.02
CA PHE A 92 -0.09 0.34 13.55
C PHE A 92 -0.07 1.87 13.40
N ASN A 93 1.11 2.48 13.54
CA ASN A 93 1.31 3.90 13.26
C ASN A 93 2.23 4.03 12.05
N GLY A 94 1.71 4.40 10.89
CA GLY A 94 2.47 4.36 9.65
C GLY A 94 1.75 4.92 8.43
N THR A 95 2.36 4.72 7.26
CA THR A 95 1.90 5.22 5.95
C THR A 95 1.75 4.12 4.90
N ALA A 96 2.10 2.88 5.25
CA ALA A 96 1.94 1.73 4.38
C ALA A 96 1.68 0.46 5.19
N ILE A 97 0.96 -0.49 4.61
CA ILE A 97 0.79 -1.83 5.18
C ILE A 97 0.72 -2.91 4.09
N TYR A 98 1.26 -4.07 4.40
CA TYR A 98 1.31 -5.26 3.58
C TYR A 98 0.91 -6.47 4.42
N VAL A 99 0.11 -7.36 3.84
CA VAL A 99 -0.35 -8.59 4.50
C VAL A 99 0.37 -9.77 3.87
N ARG A 100 1.08 -10.56 4.67
CA ARG A 100 1.74 -11.80 4.25
C ARG A 100 0.91 -12.99 4.69
N CYS A 101 0.61 -13.86 3.72
CA CYS A 101 -0.10 -15.11 3.93
C CYS A 101 0.61 -16.27 3.23
N ILE A 102 0.19 -17.46 3.61
CA ILE A 102 0.51 -18.71 2.94
C ILE A 102 -0.76 -19.14 2.19
N LEU A 103 -0.63 -19.57 0.94
CA LEU A 103 -1.77 -20.02 0.15
C LEU A 103 -1.68 -21.53 -0.08
N ALA A 104 -2.71 -22.26 0.36
CA ALA A 104 -2.81 -23.67 0.05
C ALA A 104 -3.15 -23.87 -1.44
N LYS A 105 -2.51 -24.85 -2.07
CA LYS A 105 -2.67 -25.10 -3.51
C LYS A 105 -3.69 -26.20 -3.83
N THR A 106 -4.11 -26.94 -2.80
CA THR A 106 -5.10 -28.03 -2.85
C THR A 106 -6.54 -27.51 -2.88
N THR A 107 -7.50 -28.32 -3.37
CA THR A 107 -8.91 -27.88 -3.45
C THR A 107 -9.78 -28.30 -2.26
N SER A 108 -9.35 -29.24 -1.41
CA SER A 108 -10.23 -29.82 -0.38
C SER A 108 -9.57 -30.18 0.96
N SER A 109 -8.31 -30.62 1.00
CA SER A 109 -7.63 -31.01 2.25
C SER A 109 -6.17 -30.51 2.29
N PRO A 110 -5.92 -29.27 2.73
CA PRO A 110 -6.92 -28.27 3.10
C PRO A 110 -7.61 -27.65 1.88
N THR A 111 -8.71 -26.91 2.08
CA THR A 111 -9.25 -26.04 1.02
C THR A 111 -8.24 -24.95 0.73
N GLY A 112 -7.88 -24.75 -0.53
CA GLY A 112 -7.02 -23.66 -0.98
C GLY A 112 -7.79 -22.53 -1.63
N TYR A 113 -9.12 -22.49 -1.44
CA TYR A 113 -9.86 -21.27 -1.74
C TYR A 113 -9.58 -20.24 -0.66
N SER A 114 -9.21 -19.03 -1.07
CA SER A 114 -9.00 -17.88 -0.18
C SER A 114 -9.98 -16.77 -0.53
N ASP A 115 -10.52 -16.12 0.48
CA ASP A 115 -11.51 -15.05 0.38
C ASP A 115 -11.32 -14.11 1.56
N MET A 116 -10.80 -12.92 1.28
CA MET A 116 -10.38 -11.98 2.31
C MET A 116 -10.93 -10.59 1.99
N SER A 117 -11.42 -9.90 3.00
CA SER A 117 -11.76 -8.47 2.95
C SER A 117 -10.85 -7.71 3.90
N PHE A 118 -10.33 -6.56 3.44
CA PHE A 118 -9.35 -5.76 4.17
C PHE A 118 -9.97 -4.43 4.57
N TYR A 119 -9.76 -4.03 5.82
CA TYR A 119 -10.30 -2.82 6.39
C TYR A 119 -9.20 -1.97 7.01
N ILE A 120 -9.25 -0.65 6.79
CA ILE A 120 -8.49 0.35 7.53
C ILE A 120 -9.49 1.23 8.24
N ASP A 121 -9.41 1.34 9.56
CA ASP A 121 -10.31 2.16 10.38
C ASP A 121 -11.80 1.90 10.10
N ASP A 122 -12.13 0.60 9.93
CA ASP A 122 -13.47 0.06 9.60
C ASP A 122 -13.97 0.32 8.17
N ASP A 123 -13.23 1.04 7.35
CA ASP A 123 -13.54 1.21 5.94
C ASP A 123 -12.99 0.05 5.12
N LEU A 124 -13.84 -0.56 4.28
CA LEU A 124 -13.43 -1.60 3.34
C LEU A 124 -12.52 -0.98 2.27
N VAL A 125 -11.24 -1.38 2.26
CA VAL A 125 -10.23 -0.83 1.34
C VAL A 125 -9.84 -1.77 0.21
N ALA A 126 -10.04 -3.08 0.37
CA ALA A 126 -9.80 -4.06 -0.69
C ALA A 126 -10.45 -5.42 -0.39
N GLN A 127 -10.46 -6.27 -1.41
CA GLN A 127 -10.81 -7.68 -1.32
C GLN A 127 -9.79 -8.52 -2.09
N PHE A 128 -9.59 -9.76 -1.65
CA PHE A 128 -8.75 -10.76 -2.30
C PHE A 128 -9.51 -12.07 -2.38
N SER A 129 -9.58 -12.67 -3.56
CA SER A 129 -10.18 -13.98 -3.76
C SER A 129 -9.32 -14.79 -4.72
N GLN A 130 -9.03 -16.03 -4.35
CA GLN A 130 -8.24 -16.95 -5.17
C GLN A 130 -8.79 -18.37 -5.06
N THR A 131 -8.87 -19.04 -6.21
CA THR A 131 -9.13 -20.48 -6.26
C THR A 131 -7.81 -21.23 -6.38
N ALA A 132 -7.65 -22.29 -5.59
CA ALA A 132 -6.47 -23.13 -5.62
C ALA A 132 -6.29 -23.80 -7.00
N PRO A 133 -5.04 -23.94 -7.49
CA PRO A 133 -4.75 -24.64 -8.75
C PRO A 133 -5.06 -26.14 -8.73
N GLY A 134 -5.25 -26.75 -7.55
CA GLY A 134 -5.58 -28.17 -7.42
C GLY A 134 -4.36 -29.09 -7.39
N GLU A 135 -3.22 -28.59 -6.96
CA GLU A 135 -1.98 -29.36 -6.79
C GLU A 135 -1.52 -29.35 -5.32
N PRO A 136 -0.75 -30.35 -4.86
CA PRO A 136 -0.29 -30.38 -3.49
C PRO A 136 0.69 -29.25 -3.17
N GLY A 137 0.73 -28.87 -1.89
CA GLY A 137 1.69 -27.92 -1.33
C GLY A 137 1.11 -26.54 -1.05
N PHE A 138 2.02 -25.62 -0.75
CA PHE A 138 1.73 -24.26 -0.31
C PHE A 138 2.58 -23.26 -1.09
N GLU A 139 2.04 -22.07 -1.27
CA GLU A 139 2.77 -20.89 -1.77
C GLU A 139 3.01 -19.94 -0.57
N TYR A 140 4.28 -19.64 -0.30
CA TYR A 140 4.69 -18.88 0.89
C TYR A 140 5.02 -17.43 0.54
N ASN A 141 5.07 -16.57 1.55
CA ASN A 141 5.42 -15.15 1.41
C ASN A 141 4.53 -14.40 0.41
N VAL A 142 3.28 -14.85 0.23
CA VAL A 142 2.35 -14.23 -0.71
C VAL A 142 1.80 -12.96 -0.08
N THR A 143 1.93 -11.85 -0.79
CA THR A 143 1.28 -10.60 -0.38
C THR A 143 -0.10 -10.45 -0.99
N VAL A 144 -1.09 -10.69 -0.13
CA VAL A 144 -2.53 -10.70 -0.48
C VAL A 144 -3.16 -9.30 -0.43
N TYR A 145 -2.51 -8.36 0.26
CA TYR A 145 -2.88 -6.95 0.27
C TYR A 145 -1.64 -6.07 0.42
N SER A 146 -1.63 -4.95 -0.29
CA SER A 146 -0.59 -3.92 -0.18
C SER A 146 -1.19 -2.54 -0.39
N ASN A 147 -0.88 -1.61 0.50
CA ASN A 147 -1.18 -0.20 0.32
C ASN A 147 -0.01 0.63 0.83
N SER A 148 0.61 1.40 -0.07
CA SER A 148 1.80 2.22 0.20
C SER A 148 1.50 3.71 0.42
N SER A 149 0.22 4.08 0.45
CA SER A 149 -0.23 5.48 0.40
C SER A 149 -1.32 5.75 1.43
N ILE A 150 -1.13 5.23 2.65
CA ILE A 150 -2.01 5.48 3.79
C ILE A 150 -1.61 6.84 4.41
N PRO A 151 -2.56 7.70 4.80
CA PRO A 151 -2.25 8.91 5.55
C PRO A 151 -1.37 8.59 6.77
N ALA A 152 -0.41 9.45 7.10
CA ALA A 152 0.42 9.20 8.28
C ALA A 152 -0.43 9.28 9.56
N GLY A 153 -0.40 8.23 10.38
CA GLY A 153 -1.11 8.23 11.65
C GLY A 153 -1.29 6.83 12.24
N LEU A 154 -2.01 6.78 13.36
CA LEU A 154 -2.43 5.55 14.01
C LEU A 154 -3.67 5.00 13.30
N HIS A 155 -3.60 3.73 12.89
CA HIS A 155 -4.65 3.04 12.16
C HIS A 155 -4.94 1.68 12.77
N ARG A 156 -6.20 1.24 12.66
CA ARG A 156 -6.58 -0.15 12.87
C ARG A 156 -6.67 -0.86 11.53
N PHE A 157 -5.97 -1.98 11.39
CA PHE A 157 -6.08 -2.84 10.22
C PHE A 157 -6.79 -4.14 10.59
N THR A 158 -7.72 -4.58 9.74
CA THR A 158 -8.45 -5.85 9.92
C THR A 158 -8.46 -6.65 8.63
N VAL A 159 -8.12 -7.93 8.72
CA VAL A 159 -8.37 -8.93 7.68
C VAL A 159 -9.55 -9.77 8.13
N GLN A 160 -10.59 -9.82 7.31
CA GLN A 160 -11.72 -10.72 7.47
C GLN A 160 -11.57 -11.90 6.53
N ASN A 161 -11.61 -13.12 7.05
CA ASN A 161 -11.69 -14.36 6.27
C ASN A 161 -13.16 -14.73 6.00
N GLY A 162 -13.48 -14.88 4.72
CA GLY A 162 -14.82 -15.17 4.22
C GLY A 162 -15.80 -14.01 4.38
N HIS A 163 -17.05 -14.30 4.06
CA HIS A 163 -18.19 -13.39 4.23
C HIS A 163 -19.46 -14.23 4.36
N VAL A 164 -20.51 -13.68 4.96
CA VAL A 164 -21.79 -14.38 5.16
C VAL A 164 -22.36 -14.84 3.81
N GLY A 165 -22.66 -16.13 3.68
CA GLY A 165 -23.11 -16.77 2.45
C GLY A 165 -22.00 -17.06 1.43
N GLY A 166 -20.74 -16.82 1.80
CA GLY A 166 -19.58 -17.16 1.01
C GLY A 166 -19.30 -18.66 0.99
N ARG A 167 -18.39 -19.07 0.12
CA ARG A 167 -17.90 -20.46 0.08
C ARG A 167 -16.81 -20.68 1.13
N LYS A 168 -16.57 -21.95 1.47
CA LYS A 168 -15.51 -22.35 2.41
C LYS A 168 -14.14 -21.80 1.99
N ALA A 169 -13.50 -21.03 2.87
CA ALA A 169 -12.23 -20.33 2.61
C ALA A 169 -11.21 -20.54 3.74
N LEU A 170 -9.94 -20.71 3.37
CA LEU A 170 -8.82 -20.82 4.29
C LEU A 170 -7.99 -19.54 4.29
N LEU A 171 -7.63 -19.10 5.48
CA LEU A 171 -6.62 -18.07 5.74
C LEU A 171 -5.50 -18.70 6.57
N LEU A 172 -4.29 -18.73 6.01
CA LEU A 172 -3.04 -19.01 6.73
C LEU A 172 -2.28 -17.69 6.83
N PHE A 173 -2.42 -17.01 7.95
CA PHE A 173 -1.86 -15.70 8.22
C PHE A 173 -0.45 -15.82 8.82
N ASP A 174 0.50 -15.06 8.28
CA ASP A 174 1.92 -15.10 8.66
C ASP A 174 2.35 -13.79 9.34
N ALA A 175 2.16 -12.63 8.68
CA ALA A 175 2.51 -11.35 9.28
C ALA A 175 1.83 -10.14 8.63
N PHE A 176 1.80 -9.04 9.38
CA PHE A 176 1.71 -7.70 8.80
C PHE A 176 3.10 -7.08 8.68
N ILE A 177 3.30 -6.29 7.64
CA ILE A 177 4.47 -5.42 7.51
C ILE A 177 3.94 -4.01 7.30
N TYR A 178 4.33 -3.05 8.12
CA TYR A 178 3.95 -1.66 7.94
C TYR A 178 5.19 -0.77 7.81
N SER A 179 5.04 0.37 7.16
CA SER A 179 6.11 1.35 7.02
C SER A 179 5.74 2.65 7.71
N TYR A 180 6.72 3.32 8.31
CA TYR A 180 6.57 4.63 8.92
C TYR A 180 7.84 5.47 8.73
N ASP A 181 7.71 6.79 8.85
CA ASP A 181 8.85 7.71 8.89
C ASP A 181 9.40 7.75 10.32
N ASP A 182 10.67 7.36 10.50
CA ASP A 182 11.33 7.36 11.81
C ASP A 182 11.91 8.73 12.19
N GLY A 183 11.74 9.74 11.33
CA GLY A 183 12.26 11.09 11.52
C GLY A 183 13.77 11.20 11.35
N GLN A 184 14.45 10.12 10.95
CA GLN A 184 15.86 10.16 10.63
C GLN A 184 16.03 10.54 9.16
N SER A 185 16.82 11.59 8.92
CA SER A 185 17.31 11.86 7.57
C SER A 185 18.11 10.66 7.07
N ASP A 186 18.02 10.37 5.77
CA ASP A 186 18.96 9.50 5.04
C ASP A 186 20.38 10.13 5.06
N HIS A 187 20.98 10.26 6.24
CA HIS A 187 22.41 10.36 6.35
C HIS A 187 22.91 8.95 6.10
N ASP A 188 23.29 8.69 4.85
CA ASP A 188 24.16 7.59 4.49
C ASP A 188 25.25 7.47 5.58
N ASP A 189 25.22 6.39 6.36
CA ASP A 189 26.38 5.91 7.12
C ASP A 189 27.53 5.51 6.16
N SER A 190 27.34 5.69 4.85
CA SER A 190 28.39 5.80 3.83
C SER A 190 28.92 7.23 3.64
N ALA A 191 28.91 8.06 4.68
CA ALA A 191 29.75 9.26 4.73
C ALA A 191 31.22 8.83 4.87
N ALA A 192 31.81 8.34 3.77
CA ALA A 192 33.20 8.63 3.49
C ALA A 192 33.33 10.15 3.61
N THR A 193 33.81 10.59 4.76
CA THR A 193 33.90 11.99 5.15
C THR A 193 34.99 12.60 4.28
N THR A 194 34.65 12.93 3.03
CA THR A 194 35.36 13.99 2.33
C THR A 194 34.89 15.28 2.98
N SER A 195 35.45 15.56 4.15
CA SER A 195 35.42 16.88 4.76
C SER A 195 36.02 17.83 3.72
N MET A 196 35.18 18.39 2.86
CA MET A 196 35.59 19.50 2.04
C MET A 196 35.99 20.58 3.03
N SER A 197 37.30 20.83 3.13
CA SER A 197 37.82 21.83 4.03
C SER A 197 37.04 23.13 3.79
N VAL A 198 36.79 23.88 4.85
CA VAL A 198 36.18 25.22 4.74
C VAL A 198 36.89 26.06 3.67
N GLY A 199 38.20 25.83 3.47
CA GLY A 199 38.99 26.43 2.39
C GLY A 199 38.55 26.07 0.97
N THR A 200 38.04 24.86 0.73
CA THR A 200 37.54 24.44 -0.59
C THR A 200 36.20 25.11 -0.91
N ILE A 201 35.31 25.24 0.09
CA ILE A 201 34.02 25.93 -0.06
C ILE A 201 34.27 27.43 -0.34
N ILE A 202 35.14 28.06 0.43
CA ILE A 202 35.53 29.46 0.20
C ILE A 202 36.18 29.63 -1.17
N GLY A 203 37.05 28.69 -1.57
CA GLY A 203 37.72 28.73 -2.87
C GLY A 203 36.76 28.70 -4.06
N VAL A 204 35.73 27.84 -4.02
CA VAL A 204 34.71 27.75 -5.09
C VAL A 204 33.88 29.04 -5.16
N VAL A 205 33.46 29.58 -4.02
CA VAL A 205 32.66 30.82 -3.98
C VAL A 205 33.47 32.01 -4.53
N VAL A 206 34.74 32.14 -4.13
CA VAL A 206 35.62 33.22 -4.62
C VAL A 206 35.88 33.06 -6.12
N ALA A 207 36.12 31.85 -6.61
CA ALA A 207 36.33 31.60 -8.03
C ALA A 207 35.11 31.98 -8.88
N LEU A 208 33.89 31.64 -8.41
CA LEU A 208 32.65 32.01 -9.11
C LEU A 208 32.40 33.52 -9.11
N LEU A 209 32.72 34.22 -8.02
CA LEU A 209 32.62 35.69 -7.96
C LEU A 209 33.60 36.36 -8.91
N VAL A 210 34.85 35.91 -8.95
CA VAL A 210 35.89 36.44 -9.84
C VAL A 210 35.53 36.16 -11.31
N ALA A 211 35.08 34.95 -11.64
CA ALA A 211 34.62 34.61 -12.98
C ALA A 211 33.40 35.45 -13.40
N GLY A 212 32.46 35.68 -12.49
CA GLY A 212 31.31 36.57 -12.72
C GLY A 212 31.75 38.01 -13.01
N ILE A 213 32.67 38.57 -12.23
CA ILE A 213 33.20 39.92 -12.44
C ILE A 213 33.95 40.01 -13.77
N LEU A 214 34.85 39.06 -14.07
CA LEU A 214 35.58 39.02 -15.34
C LEU A 214 34.65 38.90 -16.54
N GLY A 215 33.63 38.04 -16.44
CA GLY A 215 32.59 37.89 -17.46
C GLY A 215 31.83 39.20 -17.71
N THR A 216 31.46 39.91 -16.65
CA THR A 216 30.77 41.21 -16.77
C THR A 216 31.65 42.29 -17.41
N ILE A 217 32.92 42.39 -17.00
CA ILE A 217 33.87 43.36 -17.58
C ILE A 217 34.10 43.05 -19.06
N THR A 218 34.34 41.78 -19.40
CA THR A 218 34.54 41.33 -20.80
C THR A 218 33.33 41.65 -21.65
N PHE A 219 32.12 41.40 -21.13
CA PHE A 219 30.87 41.74 -21.80
C PHE A 219 30.71 43.25 -22.01
N LEU A 220 31.04 44.08 -21.01
CA LEU A 220 30.99 45.54 -21.14
C LEU A 220 32.01 46.08 -22.16
N LEU A 221 33.22 45.52 -22.20
CA LEU A 221 34.23 45.86 -23.20
C LEU A 221 33.81 45.42 -24.61
N TYR A 222 33.25 44.21 -24.74
CA TYR A 222 32.68 43.74 -26.00
C TYR A 222 31.54 44.65 -26.48
N ARG A 223 30.64 45.03 -25.57
CA ARG A 223 29.53 45.95 -25.87
C ARG A 223 30.04 47.35 -26.24
N ARG A 224 31.07 47.87 -25.57
CA ARG A 224 31.71 49.15 -25.93
C ARG A 224 32.32 49.07 -27.33
N ARG A 225 33.08 48.02 -27.65
CA ARG A 225 33.66 47.82 -28.98
C ARG A 225 32.59 47.74 -30.06
N ARG A 226 31.49 47.02 -29.82
CA ARG A 226 30.37 46.91 -30.75
C ARG A 226 29.66 48.25 -31.00
N LEU A 227 29.61 49.14 -30.02
CA LEU A 227 29.04 50.49 -30.19
C LEU A 227 29.98 51.43 -30.96
N VAL A 228 31.28 51.34 -30.74
CA VAL A 228 32.28 52.14 -31.50
C VAL A 228 32.29 51.75 -32.98
N LEU A 229 32.14 50.46 -33.30
CA LEU A 229 32.00 50.01 -34.70
C LEU A 229 30.73 50.53 -35.39
N LYS A 230 29.66 50.81 -34.63
CA LYS A 230 28.44 51.42 -35.18
C LYS A 230 28.56 52.94 -35.40
N LEU A 231 29.51 53.62 -34.75
CA LEU A 231 29.80 55.05 -34.95
C LEU A 231 30.83 55.26 -36.07
N GLY A 232 31.80 54.37 -36.23
CA GLY A 232 32.76 54.41 -37.35
C GLY A 232 32.11 54.24 -38.73
N ASN A 233 31.01 53.50 -38.82
CA ASN A 233 30.26 53.30 -40.07
C ASN A 233 29.23 54.41 -40.37
N ARG A 234 29.12 55.44 -39.53
CA ARG A 234 28.29 56.63 -39.82
C ARG A 234 29.05 57.73 -40.56
N HIS A 235 30.38 57.72 -40.55
CA HIS A 235 31.16 58.71 -41.30
C HIS A 235 31.23 58.40 -42.80
N THR A 236 31.03 57.14 -43.20
CA THR A 236 30.99 56.69 -44.60
C THR A 236 29.65 56.90 -45.29
N ILE A 237 28.56 57.14 -44.55
CA ILE A 237 27.20 57.37 -45.11
C ILE A 237 26.88 58.86 -45.25
N LEU A 238 27.67 59.77 -44.66
CA LEU A 238 27.51 61.21 -44.86
C LEU A 238 28.24 61.75 -46.10
N GLU A 239 29.23 61.05 -46.66
CA GLU A 239 29.82 61.42 -47.97
C GLU A 239 29.04 60.88 -49.18
N ALA A 240 28.22 59.84 -49.01
CA ALA A 240 27.36 59.34 -50.09
C ALA A 240 26.06 60.15 -50.29
N TYR A 241 25.80 61.16 -49.45
CA TYR A 241 24.60 62.01 -49.54
C TYR A 241 24.86 63.41 -50.13
N ARG A 242 26.08 63.69 -50.61
CA ARG A 242 26.43 65.01 -51.18
C ARG A 242 26.18 65.15 -52.68
N ASP A 243 25.76 64.11 -53.39
CA ASP A 243 25.68 64.19 -54.86
C ASP A 243 24.39 63.64 -55.51
N ARG A 244 23.22 64.03 -54.97
CA ARG A 244 21.99 64.01 -55.78
C ARG A 244 21.18 65.28 -55.57
N ARG A 245 21.36 66.22 -56.50
CA ARG A 245 20.43 67.32 -56.73
C ARG A 245 19.06 66.81 -57.20
N PRO A 246 18.00 67.61 -56.97
CA PRO A 246 16.61 67.17 -57.05
C PRO A 246 16.06 67.29 -58.48
N ARG A 247 15.23 66.32 -58.89
CA ARG A 247 14.34 66.46 -60.05
C ARG A 247 12.90 66.34 -59.55
N ALA A 248 12.13 67.39 -59.83
CA ALA A 248 10.77 67.60 -59.40
C ALA A 248 9.76 66.68 -60.13
N HIS A 249 8.70 66.29 -59.37
CA HIS A 249 7.26 66.10 -59.70
C HIS A 249 6.82 65.39 -61.00
N PRO A 250 5.61 64.75 -61.07
CA PRO A 250 4.38 65.10 -60.35
C PRO A 250 3.53 63.93 -59.77
N SER A 251 2.53 64.37 -59.02
CA SER A 251 1.36 63.70 -58.44
C SER A 251 0.65 62.71 -59.38
N THR A 252 0.09 61.62 -58.85
CA THR A 252 -1.23 61.07 -59.25
C THR A 252 -1.79 60.13 -58.18
N ILE A 253 -3.08 60.36 -57.91
CA ILE A 253 -4.03 59.75 -56.99
C ILE A 253 -4.45 58.35 -57.47
N ALA A 254 -4.62 57.37 -56.56
CA ALA A 254 -5.83 56.51 -56.52
C ALA A 254 -5.75 55.45 -55.39
N PRO A 255 -6.91 55.05 -54.83
CA PRO A 255 -7.00 54.14 -53.69
C PRO A 255 -7.08 52.68 -54.14
N PHE A 256 -6.53 51.74 -53.37
CA PHE A 256 -6.91 50.34 -53.52
C PHE A 256 -7.09 49.62 -52.20
N ARG A 257 -8.37 49.39 -51.94
CA ARG A 257 -9.03 48.48 -51.00
C ARG A 257 -8.55 47.06 -51.25
N THR A 258 -8.01 46.38 -50.23
CA THR A 258 -8.01 44.91 -50.21
C THR A 258 -8.31 44.39 -48.81
N THR A 259 -9.51 43.84 -48.70
CA THR A 259 -10.05 42.96 -47.67
C THR A 259 -9.19 41.73 -47.44
N HIS A 260 -8.81 41.45 -46.19
CA HIS A 260 -8.52 40.11 -45.69
C HIS A 260 -9.06 40.00 -44.25
N THR A 261 -10.29 39.53 -44.09
CA THR A 261 -10.66 38.15 -43.69
C THR A 261 -10.23 37.82 -42.26
N PHE A 262 -11.16 38.03 -41.32
CA PHE A 262 -11.15 37.45 -39.98
C PHE A 262 -11.45 35.94 -40.05
N PRO A 263 -10.70 35.08 -39.35
CA PRO A 263 -11.22 33.78 -38.94
C PRO A 263 -12.05 33.97 -37.67
N SER A 264 -13.34 33.73 -37.81
CA SER A 264 -14.29 33.49 -36.73
C SER A 264 -13.91 32.17 -36.03
N TYR A 265 -13.61 32.21 -34.73
CA TYR A 265 -13.47 31.01 -33.92
C TYR A 265 -14.86 30.55 -33.50
N HIS A 266 -15.31 29.46 -34.11
CA HIS A 266 -16.47 28.70 -33.68
C HIS A 266 -16.18 27.95 -32.37
N HIS A 267 -17.14 28.09 -31.46
CA HIS A 267 -17.63 27.14 -30.44
C HIS A 267 -16.70 26.03 -29.92
N ALA A 268 -16.39 26.15 -28.63
CA ALA A 268 -16.04 25.02 -27.78
C ALA A 268 -17.29 24.17 -27.44
N PRO A 269 -17.19 22.82 -27.46
CA PRO A 269 -18.05 21.94 -26.70
C PRO A 269 -17.40 21.54 -25.36
N PRO A 270 -18.20 21.11 -24.36
CA PRO A 270 -17.73 20.90 -23.00
C PRO A 270 -16.93 19.60 -22.85
N SER A 271 -15.95 19.67 -21.95
CA SER A 271 -15.19 18.54 -21.41
C SER A 271 -16.07 17.64 -20.54
N THR A 272 -16.32 16.42 -20.99
CA THR A 272 -16.70 15.28 -20.13
C THR A 272 -15.54 14.30 -20.07
N THR A 273 -14.66 14.48 -19.09
CA THR A 273 -13.62 13.50 -18.77
C THR A 273 -14.24 12.43 -17.88
N SER A 274 -14.71 11.35 -18.52
CA SER A 274 -15.00 10.07 -17.89
C SER A 274 -13.67 9.38 -17.56
N MET A 275 -13.45 9.04 -16.29
CA MET A 275 -12.33 8.20 -15.87
C MET A 275 -12.54 6.78 -16.40
N SER A 276 -11.67 6.38 -17.33
CA SER A 276 -11.55 4.99 -17.80
C SER A 276 -10.92 4.13 -16.71
N SER A 277 -11.66 3.13 -16.25
CA SER A 277 -11.15 1.99 -15.51
C SER A 277 -10.20 1.17 -16.39
N PHE A 278 -9.07 0.77 -15.82
CA PHE A 278 -8.20 -0.25 -16.41
C PHE A 278 -8.86 -1.62 -16.20
N VAL A 279 -9.43 -2.17 -17.26
CA VAL A 279 -9.82 -3.58 -17.33
C VAL A 279 -8.60 -4.37 -17.81
N ALA A 280 -8.14 -5.28 -16.96
CA ALA A 280 -7.12 -6.26 -17.31
C ALA A 280 -7.69 -7.23 -18.35
N ASN A 281 -7.10 -7.24 -19.54
CA ASN A 281 -7.27 -8.27 -20.54
C ASN A 281 -6.69 -9.59 -20.01
N SER A 282 -7.54 -10.61 -19.85
CA SER A 282 -7.09 -11.99 -19.92
C SER A 282 -7.84 -12.72 -21.04
N SER A 283 -7.01 -13.30 -21.89
CA SER A 283 -7.26 -14.04 -23.12
C SER A 283 -8.39 -15.08 -23.04
N LEU A 284 -9.41 -14.90 -23.87
CA LEU A 284 -10.32 -15.98 -24.30
C LEU A 284 -9.49 -17.07 -25.02
N ARG A 285 -9.36 -18.24 -24.39
CA ARG A 285 -9.07 -19.49 -25.13
C ARG A 285 -10.40 -20.10 -25.56
N GLN A 286 -10.56 -20.14 -26.87
CA GLN A 286 -11.61 -20.79 -27.63
C GLN A 286 -11.61 -22.29 -27.33
N ALA A 287 -12.64 -22.76 -26.61
CA ALA A 287 -12.87 -24.18 -26.36
C ALA A 287 -13.85 -24.75 -27.39
N ASP A 288 -13.33 -25.75 -28.09
CA ASP A 288 -13.89 -26.64 -29.09
C ASP A 288 -15.22 -27.27 -28.63
N LYS A 289 -16.30 -27.06 -29.41
CA LYS A 289 -17.57 -27.77 -29.24
C LYS A 289 -17.42 -29.19 -29.79
N ARG A 290 -17.48 -30.21 -28.93
CA ARG A 290 -17.77 -31.59 -29.35
C ARG A 290 -19.06 -32.12 -28.74
N PRO A 291 -19.81 -32.97 -29.47
CA PRO A 291 -21.13 -33.42 -29.05
C PRO A 291 -21.06 -34.53 -28.00
N ILE A 292 -22.01 -34.50 -27.08
CA ILE A 292 -22.29 -35.49 -26.04
C ILE A 292 -22.88 -36.74 -26.70
N PRO A 293 -22.35 -37.96 -26.47
CA PRO A 293 -23.05 -39.19 -26.77
C PRO A 293 -24.01 -39.54 -25.62
N ASP A 294 -25.25 -39.77 -26.03
CA ASP A 294 -26.35 -40.35 -25.28
C ASP A 294 -25.97 -41.75 -24.73
N MET A 295 -26.07 -41.96 -23.42
CA MET A 295 -26.03 -43.30 -22.82
C MET A 295 -27.21 -43.53 -21.89
N GLN A 296 -28.21 -44.17 -22.49
CA GLN A 296 -29.14 -45.15 -21.94
C GLN A 296 -28.98 -45.56 -20.47
N LYS A 297 -30.01 -45.23 -19.69
CA LYS A 297 -30.92 -46.17 -19.02
C LYS A 297 -30.32 -47.53 -18.66
N ARG A 298 -30.04 -47.73 -17.37
CA ARG A 298 -29.93 -49.08 -16.79
C ARG A 298 -30.72 -49.14 -15.48
N ASP A 299 -31.93 -49.68 -15.62
CA ASP A 299 -32.71 -50.23 -14.53
C ASP A 299 -31.93 -51.37 -13.86
N ARG A 300 -31.82 -51.36 -12.52
CA ARG A 300 -31.59 -52.60 -11.76
C ARG A 300 -32.22 -52.55 -10.37
N LEU A 301 -33.40 -53.13 -10.33
CA LEU A 301 -34.01 -53.86 -9.22
C LEU A 301 -32.97 -54.80 -8.56
N VAL A 302 -32.75 -54.74 -7.24
CA VAL A 302 -32.65 -55.90 -6.34
C VAL A 302 -33.00 -55.47 -4.92
N ASN A 303 -33.87 -56.29 -4.34
CA ASN A 303 -34.52 -56.30 -3.05
C ASN A 303 -33.68 -57.09 -2.03
N THR A 304 -33.52 -56.61 -0.78
CA THR A 304 -33.35 -57.45 0.43
C THR A 304 -33.56 -56.64 1.71
N THR A 305 -34.75 -56.81 2.30
CA THR A 305 -35.13 -57.12 3.70
C THR A 305 -34.38 -56.50 4.91
N PRO A 306 -35.10 -56.04 5.97
CA PRO A 306 -34.54 -55.36 7.13
C PRO A 306 -34.17 -56.33 8.28
N HIS A 307 -33.05 -56.06 8.96
CA HIS A 307 -32.72 -56.71 10.22
C HIS A 307 -33.18 -55.84 11.41
N ASN A 308 -34.16 -56.40 12.11
CA ASN A 308 -34.68 -56.00 13.40
C ASN A 308 -33.64 -56.37 14.48
N TYR A 309 -33.16 -55.40 15.26
CA TYR A 309 -32.43 -55.66 16.51
C TYR A 309 -33.28 -55.11 17.66
N GLN A 310 -33.94 -56.03 18.36
CA GLN A 310 -34.51 -55.78 19.68
C GLN A 310 -33.38 -55.79 20.71
N SER A 311 -33.14 -54.65 21.34
CA SER A 311 -32.29 -54.54 22.52
C SER A 311 -33.04 -55.11 23.72
N ALA A 312 -32.42 -56.07 24.40
CA ALA A 312 -32.85 -56.58 25.69
C ALA A 312 -32.44 -55.59 26.79
N GLU A 313 -33.41 -55.19 27.60
CA GLU A 313 -33.21 -54.49 28.88
C GLU A 313 -32.79 -55.52 29.94
N GLU A 314 -31.66 -55.28 30.62
CA GLU A 314 -31.34 -55.89 31.90
C GLU A 314 -31.53 -54.85 33.03
N PRO A 315 -32.11 -55.23 34.19
CA PRO A 315 -32.42 -54.32 35.28
C PRO A 315 -31.22 -54.08 36.21
N GLY A 316 -30.88 -52.82 36.46
CA GLY A 316 -29.92 -52.40 37.49
C GLY A 316 -30.53 -52.45 38.91
N PRO A 317 -29.71 -52.69 39.96
CA PRO A 317 -30.16 -52.77 41.35
C PRO A 317 -30.41 -51.37 41.98
N PRO A 318 -31.17 -51.31 43.09
CA PRO A 318 -31.67 -50.05 43.64
C PRO A 318 -30.58 -49.28 44.37
N PHE A 319 -30.56 -47.96 44.18
CA PHE A 319 -29.76 -47.03 44.97
C PHE A 319 -30.63 -46.48 46.09
N ASP A 320 -30.14 -46.68 47.32
CA ASP A 320 -30.79 -46.27 48.56
C ASP A 320 -30.81 -44.74 48.72
N GLU A 321 -31.95 -44.31 49.23
CA GLU A 321 -32.37 -42.97 49.60
C GLU A 321 -31.85 -42.67 51.01
N GLU A 322 -31.01 -41.64 51.19
CA GLU A 322 -30.80 -40.97 52.48
C GLU A 322 -30.37 -39.50 52.27
N ASP A 323 -31.36 -38.63 52.40
CA ASP A 323 -31.28 -37.23 52.86
C ASP A 323 -30.88 -37.22 54.37
N PRO A 324 -30.59 -36.09 55.08
CA PRO A 324 -30.66 -34.69 54.65
C PRO A 324 -29.57 -33.75 55.25
N ASP A 325 -29.72 -32.48 54.88
CA ASP A 325 -29.61 -31.31 55.75
C ASP A 325 -28.26 -30.58 55.95
N ILE A 326 -28.38 -29.25 55.81
CA ILE A 326 -27.97 -28.21 56.79
C ILE A 326 -26.88 -27.16 56.39
N TRP A 327 -27.29 -25.90 56.61
CA TRP A 327 -26.61 -24.58 56.70
C TRP A 327 -26.38 -23.71 55.44
N THR A 328 -27.33 -22.80 55.26
CA THR A 328 -27.10 -21.39 54.88
C THR A 328 -26.17 -20.68 55.88
N PHE A 329 -25.27 -19.80 55.43
CA PHE A 329 -24.93 -18.57 56.17
C PHE A 329 -24.26 -17.51 55.29
N ASN A 330 -24.85 -16.32 55.28
CA ASN A 330 -24.29 -15.05 54.81
C ASN A 330 -23.17 -14.57 55.75
N GLY A 331 -22.13 -13.92 55.24
CA GLY A 331 -21.16 -13.24 56.10
C GLY A 331 -20.21 -12.31 55.35
N THR A 332 -20.38 -11.02 55.58
CA THR A 332 -19.64 -9.88 55.04
C THR A 332 -18.34 -9.57 55.83
N ARG A 333 -17.44 -8.81 55.17
CA ARG A 333 -16.58 -7.71 55.70
C ARG A 333 -15.18 -8.02 56.28
N SER A 334 -14.17 -7.37 55.69
CA SER A 334 -13.09 -6.50 56.26
C SER A 334 -11.96 -6.41 55.22
N GLU A 335 -11.55 -5.26 54.65
CA GLU A 335 -10.90 -4.05 55.19
C GLU A 335 -9.62 -4.26 56.03
N GLY A 336 -8.53 -3.65 55.55
CA GLY A 336 -7.26 -3.39 56.26
C GLY A 336 -6.14 -4.39 55.91
N SER A 337 -4.87 -4.06 55.81
CA SER A 337 -4.08 -2.83 55.98
C SER A 337 -2.62 -3.20 55.68
N GLU A 338 -1.87 -2.26 55.09
CA GLU A 338 -0.41 -2.03 55.13
C GLU A 338 0.55 -3.14 55.60
N ARG A 339 1.62 -3.38 54.82
CA ARG A 339 3.00 -3.09 55.30
C ARG A 339 4.06 -3.10 54.19
N SER A 340 4.71 -1.95 54.09
CA SER A 340 6.05 -1.73 53.54
C SER A 340 7.11 -2.41 54.41
N VAL A 341 8.07 -3.13 53.79
CA VAL A 341 9.38 -3.44 54.39
C VAL A 341 10.46 -3.39 53.31
N HIS A 342 11.37 -2.42 53.49
CA HIS A 342 12.73 -2.35 53.00
C HIS A 342 13.48 -3.69 53.02
N HIS A 343 14.30 -4.00 52.01
CA HIS A 343 15.58 -4.63 52.31
C HIS A 343 16.72 -4.13 51.42
N GLU A 344 17.79 -3.84 52.14
CA GLU A 344 19.05 -3.20 51.80
C GLU A 344 20.05 -4.20 51.20
N ALA A 345 21.07 -3.62 50.58
CA ALA A 345 22.18 -4.20 49.85
C ALA A 345 23.01 -5.26 50.60
N ILE A 346 23.64 -6.15 49.83
CA ILE A 346 24.89 -6.82 50.21
C ILE A 346 25.88 -6.71 49.04
N LYS A 347 26.98 -5.99 49.29
CA LYS A 347 28.25 -6.05 48.54
C LYS A 347 28.94 -7.39 48.81
N ARG A 348 29.55 -7.98 47.78
CA ARG A 348 30.96 -8.40 47.79
C ARG A 348 31.57 -8.15 46.43
#